data_AF-A0A059LDF6-F1
#
_entry.id   AF-A0A059LDF6-F1
#
_cell.length_a   1.000
_cell.length_b   1.000
_cell.length_c   1.000
_cell.angle_alpha   90.00
_cell.angle_beta   90.00
_cell.angle_gamma   90.00
#
_symmetry.space_group_name_H-M   'P 1'
#
loop_
_entity.id
_entity.type
_entity.pdbx_description
1 polymer ?
#
loop_
_entity_poly.entity_id
_entity_poly.type
_entity_poly.pdbx_seq_one_letter_code
_entity_poly.pdbx_strand_id
1 'polypeptide(L)'
;MPLSYSPSSYSPSTRISPRPPRPAFYYARPDLAWAVLARVLGPLSWRNTKLVVAEEHALPPRSLDLVRLRFLEGEAEFYAQVKEQARQSVRALRAAREEEEAAGGEGAGRRAKKLSKAATLQPTPSPHPAPHASRGAHKSAVVRAEEAVLQGAGQLRLACVHPQLTRHWRTLEADLQLSLGGTLSMEEIMQRLVDRAQWEVQAAERAYCGTLNTLAWALLGEGKRGKEGEDEDGKRGKEGEDEDGKREKDEEGEEKGAARAKKGTRESKSPSKLKPLFPKQQPLSPAPDPARVSEALQALETSYRVSEKGIEAADLAMSALASLPDIAASASATVTAWRLLQLNTGAQLARAYRLQSRAAEAAAMDAYAEHQRTYVRQGSEV
;
A
#
# COMPACT_ATOMS: atom_id res chain seq x y z
N MET A 1 33.33 46.78 33.30
CA MET A 1 33.77 45.60 34.08
C MET A 1 33.67 44.38 33.20
N PRO A 2 34.77 43.70 32.85
CA PRO A 2 34.72 42.49 32.03
C PRO A 2 34.38 41.28 32.92
N LEU A 3 33.34 40.53 32.55
CA LEU A 3 32.97 39.28 33.18
C LEU A 3 33.88 38.16 32.63
N SER A 4 34.71 37.60 33.50
CA SER A 4 35.53 36.42 33.25
C SER A 4 34.66 35.16 33.23
N TYR A 5 34.80 34.35 32.19
CA TYR A 5 34.09 33.08 32.02
C TYR A 5 35.01 31.94 32.47
N SER A 6 34.66 31.24 33.56
CA SER A 6 35.34 30.00 33.99
C SER A 6 34.76 28.79 33.27
N PRO A 7 35.59 27.90 32.68
CA PRO A 7 35.10 26.67 32.09
C PRO A 7 34.83 25.60 33.17
N SER A 8 33.57 25.16 33.21
CA SER A 8 33.06 24.04 34.02
C SER A 8 33.62 22.72 33.50
N SER A 9 34.34 21.99 34.36
CA SER A 9 34.83 20.64 34.11
C SER A 9 33.67 19.62 34.13
N TYR A 10 33.37 19.04 32.96
CA TYR A 10 32.39 17.97 32.82
C TYR A 10 33.11 16.61 32.84
N SER A 11 32.86 15.79 33.87
CA SER A 11 33.32 14.39 33.92
C SER A 11 32.20 13.46 33.43
N PRO A 12 32.40 12.67 32.36
CA PRO A 12 31.46 11.63 31.99
C PRO A 12 31.83 10.32 32.71
N SER A 13 31.01 9.92 33.67
CA SER A 13 31.06 8.58 34.26
C SER A 13 29.82 7.80 33.84
N THR A 14 29.96 6.96 32.82
CA THR A 14 28.96 5.94 32.47
C THR A 14 29.68 4.62 32.19
N ARG A 15 29.57 3.68 33.14
CA ARG A 15 29.93 2.27 32.95
C ARG A 15 28.98 1.65 31.93
N ILE A 16 29.51 1.34 30.75
CA ILE A 16 28.82 0.52 29.74
C ILE A 16 29.26 -0.93 29.95
N SER A 17 28.29 -1.81 30.23
CA SER A 17 28.50 -3.25 30.38
C SER A 17 28.90 -3.88 29.03
N PRO A 18 29.86 -4.83 28.97
CA PRO A 18 30.35 -5.36 27.71
C PRO A 18 29.31 -6.29 27.05
N ARG A 19 28.91 -5.95 25.82
CA ARG A 19 28.13 -6.85 24.96
C ARG A 19 29.02 -8.00 24.48
N PRO A 20 28.46 -9.23 24.35
CA PRO A 20 29.20 -10.37 23.83
C PRO A 20 29.64 -10.13 22.36
N PRO A 21 30.78 -10.70 21.94
CA PRO A 21 31.33 -10.52 20.60
C PRO A 21 30.39 -11.17 19.57
N ARG A 22 29.96 -10.38 18.59
CA ARG A 22 29.31 -10.90 17.38
C ARG A 22 30.37 -11.58 16.49
N PRO A 23 30.01 -12.63 15.75
CA PRO A 23 30.94 -13.32 14.86
C PRO A 23 31.51 -12.35 13.82
N ALA A 24 32.84 -12.35 13.73
CA ALA A 24 33.62 -11.49 12.86
C ALA A 24 33.40 -11.87 11.38
N PHE A 25 32.39 -11.28 10.76
CA PHE A 25 32.43 -11.08 9.32
C PHE A 25 33.48 -9.99 9.04
N TYR A 26 34.41 -10.30 8.13
CA TYR A 26 35.49 -9.42 7.68
C TYR A 26 34.94 -8.09 7.13
N TYR A 27 34.69 -7.11 8.01
CA TYR A 27 34.73 -5.72 7.61
C TYR A 27 36.20 -5.37 7.41
N ALA A 28 36.65 -5.44 6.15
CA ALA A 28 37.91 -4.84 5.74
C ALA A 28 37.98 -3.43 6.33
N ARG A 29 39.04 -3.11 7.08
CA ARG A 29 39.23 -1.77 7.65
C ARG A 29 39.24 -0.78 6.48
N PRO A 30 38.18 0.02 6.27
CA PRO A 30 38.07 0.87 5.10
C PRO A 30 39.26 1.87 5.04
N ASP A 31 39.77 2.25 6.21
CA ASP A 31 40.92 3.14 6.37
C ASP A 31 42.20 2.59 5.73
N LEU A 32 42.42 1.27 5.78
CA LEU A 32 43.59 0.64 5.16
C LEU A 32 43.47 0.58 3.63
N ALA A 33 42.27 0.32 3.11
CA ALA A 33 42.02 0.33 1.68
C ALA A 33 42.24 1.72 1.06
N TRP A 34 41.75 2.77 1.74
CA TRP A 34 41.96 4.16 1.32
C TRP A 34 43.42 4.59 1.39
N ALA A 35 44.17 4.15 2.40
CA ALA A 35 45.60 4.45 2.51
C ALA A 35 46.42 3.80 1.37
N VAL A 36 46.11 2.56 1.00
CA VAL A 36 46.75 1.87 -0.12
C VAL A 36 46.42 2.57 -1.44
N LEU A 37 45.15 2.93 -1.67
CA LEU A 37 44.72 3.69 -2.85
C LEU A 37 45.43 5.04 -2.94
N ALA A 38 45.48 5.81 -1.85
CA ALA A 38 46.16 7.10 -1.82
C ALA A 38 47.66 6.96 -2.14
N ARG A 39 48.33 5.89 -1.65
CA ARG A 39 49.74 5.63 -1.93
C ARG A 39 50.01 5.29 -3.40
N VAL A 40 49.14 4.50 -4.02
CA VAL A 40 49.28 4.09 -5.43
C VAL A 40 48.93 5.24 -6.38
N LEU A 41 47.87 6.00 -6.08
CA LEU A 41 47.38 7.07 -6.94
C LEU A 41 48.13 8.40 -6.74
N GLY A 42 48.78 8.61 -5.61
CA GLY A 42 49.49 9.87 -5.30
C GLY A 42 50.49 10.28 -6.39
N PRO A 43 51.40 9.39 -6.84
CA PRO A 43 52.36 9.72 -7.91
C PRO A 43 51.73 9.90 -9.30
N LEU A 44 50.55 9.35 -9.53
CA LEU A 44 49.85 9.37 -10.83
C LEU A 44 48.82 10.49 -10.94
N SER A 45 48.46 11.12 -9.81
CA SER A 45 47.41 12.14 -9.75
C SER A 45 48.00 13.49 -9.35
N TRP A 46 47.78 14.49 -10.21
CA TRP A 46 48.03 15.88 -9.86
C TRP A 46 46.74 16.48 -9.31
N ARG A 47 46.65 16.65 -7.99
CA ARG A 47 45.46 17.23 -7.34
C ARG A 47 45.86 18.38 -6.43
N ASN A 48 45.70 19.60 -6.93
CA ASN A 48 45.84 20.81 -6.12
C ASN A 48 44.48 21.19 -5.52
N THR A 49 44.49 21.62 -4.27
CA THR A 49 43.30 22.23 -3.67
C THR A 49 43.31 23.73 -3.96
N LYS A 50 42.13 24.36 -3.97
CA LYS A 50 42.03 25.83 -4.09
C LYS A 50 42.78 26.56 -2.97
N LEU A 51 43.06 25.89 -1.84
CA LEU A 51 43.89 26.43 -0.76
C LEU A 51 45.35 26.58 -1.19
N VAL A 52 45.93 25.56 -1.84
CA VAL A 52 47.31 25.60 -2.35
C VAL A 52 47.48 26.67 -3.43
N VAL A 53 46.49 26.79 -4.33
CA VAL A 53 46.51 27.78 -5.42
C VAL A 53 46.22 29.21 -4.92
N ALA A 54 45.54 29.35 -3.77
CA ALA A 54 45.20 30.66 -3.21
C ALA A 54 46.44 31.45 -2.76
N GLU A 55 47.51 30.77 -2.33
CA GLU A 55 48.76 31.39 -1.90
C GLU A 55 49.50 32.05 -3.09
N GLU A 56 49.41 31.46 -4.28
CA GLU A 56 50.10 31.94 -5.49
C GLU A 56 49.28 32.99 -6.27
N HIS A 57 47.95 32.85 -6.29
CA HIS A 57 47.09 33.60 -7.20
C HIS A 57 46.15 34.60 -6.52
N ALA A 58 46.31 34.89 -5.22
CA ALA A 58 45.49 35.84 -4.46
C ALA A 58 43.98 35.69 -4.74
N LEU A 59 43.49 34.44 -4.64
CA LEU A 59 42.09 34.14 -4.92
C LEU A 59 41.16 34.92 -3.97
N PRO A 60 40.01 35.43 -4.46
CA PRO A 60 39.07 36.12 -3.60
C PRO A 60 38.57 35.19 -2.48
N PRO A 61 38.36 35.71 -1.26
CA PRO A 61 37.91 34.90 -0.14
C PRO A 61 36.53 34.30 -0.45
N ARG A 62 36.37 33.01 -0.13
CA ARG A 62 35.06 32.35 -0.21
C ARG A 62 34.16 32.89 0.91
N SER A 63 33.10 33.62 0.56
CA SER A 63 32.01 33.88 1.49
C SER A 63 30.99 32.74 1.45
N LEU A 64 30.49 32.37 2.62
CA LEU A 64 29.37 31.44 2.77
C LEU A 64 28.36 32.11 3.70
N ASP A 65 27.28 32.61 3.10
CA ASP A 65 26.24 33.29 3.85
C ASP A 65 25.10 32.32 4.16
N LEU A 66 24.83 32.13 5.45
CA LEU A 66 23.68 31.33 5.91
C LEU A 66 22.42 32.18 5.78
N VAL A 67 21.65 31.97 4.72
CA VAL A 67 20.33 32.58 4.56
C VAL A 67 19.28 31.72 5.26
N ARG A 68 18.62 32.28 6.27
CA ARG A 68 17.50 31.64 6.97
C ARG A 68 16.19 32.09 6.33
N LEU A 69 15.44 31.13 5.81
CA LEU A 69 14.13 31.37 5.22
C LEU A 69 13.04 30.99 6.23
N ARG A 70 11.88 31.63 6.12
CA ARG A 70 10.70 31.35 6.94
C ARG A 70 9.65 30.67 6.05
N PHE A 71 8.96 29.69 6.62
CA PHE A 71 7.79 29.09 5.97
C PHE A 71 6.65 30.10 5.89
N LEU A 72 5.88 30.03 4.82
CA LEU A 72 4.57 30.66 4.75
C LEU A 72 3.59 29.94 5.70
N GLU A 73 2.47 30.58 6.06
CA GLU A 73 1.52 30.02 7.03
C GLU A 73 1.01 28.63 6.63
N GLY A 74 0.56 28.47 5.38
CA GLY A 74 0.10 27.17 4.87
C GLY A 74 1.19 26.10 4.81
N GLU A 75 2.44 26.48 4.51
CA GLU A 75 3.59 25.55 4.53
C GLU A 75 3.93 25.12 5.95
N ALA A 76 3.83 26.04 6.92
CA ALA A 76 4.07 25.76 8.32
C ALA A 76 3.02 24.79 8.88
N GLU A 77 1.75 24.98 8.54
CA GLU A 77 0.66 24.07 8.91
C GLU A 77 0.84 22.69 8.30
N PHE A 78 1.12 22.61 7.00
CA PHE A 78 1.42 21.35 6.32
C PHE A 78 2.59 20.63 6.97
N TYR A 79 3.69 21.34 7.22
CA TYR A 79 4.87 20.76 7.88
C TYR A 79 4.56 20.26 9.29
N ALA A 80 3.74 20.98 10.05
CA ALA A 80 3.29 20.57 11.38
C ALA A 80 2.49 19.27 11.32
N GLN A 81 1.57 19.13 10.35
CA GLN A 81 0.79 17.91 10.15
C GLN A 81 1.68 16.71 9.81
N VAL A 82 2.58 16.85 8.83
CA VAL A 82 3.50 15.77 8.44
C VAL A 82 4.40 15.37 9.61
N LYS A 83 4.89 16.35 10.39
CA LYS A 83 5.69 16.11 11.60
C LYS A 83 4.92 15.35 12.67
N GLU A 84 3.65 15.67 12.89
CA GLU A 84 2.83 14.97 13.87
C GLU A 84 2.48 13.55 13.43
N GLN A 85 2.16 13.34 12.15
CA GLN A 85 1.96 11.99 11.59
C GLN A 85 3.22 11.13 11.76
N ALA A 86 4.41 11.67 11.45
CA ALA A 86 5.67 10.94 11.64
C ALA A 86 5.91 10.58 13.12
N ARG A 87 5.57 11.47 14.06
CA ARG A 87 5.65 11.18 15.50
C ARG A 87 4.69 10.06 15.91
N GLN A 88 3.46 10.08 15.40
CA GLN A 88 2.48 9.02 15.65
C GLN A 88 2.98 7.67 15.15
N SER A 89 3.52 7.61 13.92
CA SER A 89 4.11 6.39 13.38
C SER A 89 5.27 5.86 14.24
N VAL A 90 6.15 6.74 14.73
CA VAL A 90 7.26 6.35 15.61
C VAL A 90 6.75 5.83 16.96
N ARG A 91 5.72 6.46 17.54
CA ARG A 91 5.07 5.98 18.79
C ARG A 91 4.45 4.60 18.58
N ALA A 92 3.72 4.40 17.48
CA ALA A 92 3.12 3.12 17.12
C ALA A 92 4.18 2.02 16.94
N LEU A 93 5.30 2.33 16.28
CA LEU A 93 6.41 1.39 16.13
C LEU A 93 7.05 1.02 17.48
N ARG A 94 7.21 1.98 18.39
CA ARG A 94 7.72 1.70 19.74
C ARG A 94 6.76 0.80 20.52
N ALA A 95 5.48 1.13 20.54
CA ALA A 95 4.46 0.31 21.21
C ALA A 95 4.43 -1.12 20.65
N ALA A 96 4.48 -1.28 19.33
CA ALA A 96 4.51 -2.61 18.70
C ALA A 96 5.78 -3.42 19.07
N ARG A 97 6.93 -2.76 19.25
CA ARG A 97 8.17 -3.41 19.70
C ARG A 97 8.11 -3.78 21.18
N GLU A 98 7.56 -2.92 22.03
CA GLU A 98 7.36 -3.20 23.46
C GLU A 98 6.40 -4.39 23.66
N GLU A 99 5.32 -4.48 22.87
CA GLU A 99 4.41 -5.63 22.87
C GLU A 99 5.11 -6.93 22.41
N GLU A 100 5.97 -6.86 21.38
CA GLU A 100 6.74 -8.01 20.92
C GLU A 100 7.75 -8.48 21.99
N GLU A 101 8.41 -7.57 22.69
CA GLU A 101 9.32 -7.87 23.79
C GLU A 101 8.58 -8.47 25.00
N ALA A 102 7.42 -7.92 25.37
CA ALA A 102 6.58 -8.44 26.45
C ALA A 102 6.05 -9.86 26.14
N ALA A 103 5.58 -10.10 24.91
CA ALA A 103 5.11 -11.42 24.47
C ALA A 103 6.26 -12.44 24.28
N GLY A 104 7.47 -11.97 23.96
CA GLY A 104 8.67 -12.78 23.80
C GLY A 104 9.29 -13.24 25.13
N GLY A 105 9.16 -12.44 26.20
CA GLY A 105 9.75 -12.70 27.51
C GLY A 105 9.17 -13.91 28.26
N GLU A 106 7.86 -14.16 28.14
CA GLU A 106 7.22 -15.28 28.86
C GLU A 106 7.50 -16.66 28.25
N GLY A 107 7.88 -16.73 26.97
CA GLY A 107 8.12 -17.98 26.25
C GLY A 107 9.50 -18.61 26.47
N ALA A 108 10.50 -17.80 26.85
CA ALA A 108 11.87 -18.29 27.04
C ALA A 108 12.07 -18.99 28.39
N GLY A 109 11.37 -18.57 29.45
CA GLY A 109 11.54 -19.12 30.80
C GLY A 109 10.83 -20.46 31.06
N ARG A 110 9.75 -20.78 30.34
CA ARG A 110 8.99 -22.03 30.55
C ARG A 110 9.52 -23.23 29.79
N ARG A 111 10.34 -23.04 28.74
CA ARG A 111 10.92 -24.15 27.95
C ARG A 111 12.15 -24.78 28.63
N ALA A 112 12.87 -24.04 29.47
CA ALA A 112 13.99 -24.57 30.25
C ALA A 112 13.55 -25.47 31.42
N LYS A 113 12.36 -25.24 32.02
CA LYS A 113 11.84 -26.07 33.13
C LYS A 113 11.08 -27.32 32.70
N LYS A 114 10.72 -27.47 31.42
CA LYS A 114 10.04 -28.69 30.90
C LYS A 114 11.00 -29.74 30.33
N LEU A 115 12.29 -29.42 30.13
CA LEU A 115 13.31 -30.37 29.70
C LEU A 115 13.97 -31.14 30.86
N SER A 116 13.74 -30.75 32.13
CA SER A 116 14.29 -31.44 33.30
C SER A 116 13.31 -32.40 34.00
N LYS A 117 12.14 -32.68 33.41
CA LYS A 117 11.12 -33.58 34.01
C LYS A 117 10.45 -34.52 33.01
N ALA A 118 11.17 -34.89 31.95
CA ALA A 118 10.75 -35.89 30.97
C ALA A 118 11.73 -37.08 30.96
N ALA A 119 11.88 -37.71 32.12
CA ALA A 119 12.24 -39.12 32.21
C ALA A 119 11.11 -39.78 32.97
N THR A 120 10.57 -40.87 32.42
CA THR A 120 9.56 -41.76 33.03
C THR A 120 8.10 -41.43 32.68
N LEU A 121 7.58 -42.24 31.73
CA LEU A 121 6.21 -42.74 31.54
C LEU A 121 5.38 -42.27 30.32
N GLN A 122 5.27 -43.25 29.40
CA GLN A 122 4.17 -43.67 28.51
C GLN A 122 3.40 -42.67 27.61
N PRO A 123 3.22 -43.00 26.31
CA PRO A 123 2.44 -42.21 25.38
C PRO A 123 0.94 -42.56 25.48
N THR A 124 0.10 -41.56 25.71
CA THR A 124 -1.35 -41.62 25.46
C THR A 124 -1.71 -40.60 24.36
N PRO A 125 -2.50 -40.98 23.34
CA PRO A 125 -2.91 -40.06 22.28
C PRO A 125 -4.12 -39.23 22.74
N SER A 126 -3.90 -37.96 23.05
CA SER A 126 -4.98 -36.98 23.24
C SER A 126 -4.90 -35.86 22.19
N PRO A 127 -6.03 -35.41 21.62
CA PRO A 127 -6.06 -34.38 20.59
C PRO A 127 -5.97 -32.99 21.24
N HIS A 128 -4.78 -32.38 21.22
CA HIS A 128 -4.63 -30.98 21.59
C HIS A 128 -4.68 -30.07 20.36
N PRO A 129 -5.45 -28.96 20.38
CA PRO A 129 -5.48 -28.00 19.29
C PRO A 129 -4.17 -27.20 19.22
N ALA A 130 -3.66 -27.04 18.00
CA ALA A 130 -2.39 -26.40 17.69
C ALA A 130 -2.38 -24.88 18.00
N PRO A 131 -1.46 -24.35 18.84
CA PRO A 131 -1.41 -22.93 19.20
C PRO A 131 -0.58 -22.05 18.22
N HIS A 132 -0.49 -22.41 16.95
CA HIS A 132 0.44 -21.76 16.01
C HIS A 132 -0.08 -20.49 15.30
N ALA A 133 -1.35 -20.10 15.48
CA ALA A 133 -1.95 -19.02 14.70
C ALA A 133 -1.65 -17.58 15.19
N SER A 134 -1.36 -17.36 16.49
CA SER A 134 -1.22 -16.00 17.05
C SER A 134 0.14 -15.34 16.76
N ARG A 135 1.20 -16.11 16.56
CA ARG A 135 2.56 -15.58 16.34
C ARG A 135 2.76 -14.86 14.99
N GLY A 136 1.93 -15.16 13.99
CA GLY A 136 1.98 -14.50 12.68
C GLY A 136 1.42 -13.07 12.69
N ALA A 137 0.44 -12.80 13.57
CA ALA A 137 -0.24 -11.50 13.61
C ALA A 137 0.67 -10.38 14.15
N HIS A 138 1.45 -10.63 15.21
CA HIS A 138 2.33 -9.61 15.82
C HIS A 138 3.48 -9.18 14.90
N LYS A 139 4.12 -10.12 14.19
CA LYS A 139 5.16 -9.77 13.19
C LYS A 139 4.61 -8.89 12.07
N SER A 140 3.33 -9.07 11.71
CA SER A 140 2.68 -8.23 10.69
C SER A 140 2.40 -6.79 11.16
N ALA A 141 2.29 -6.56 12.47
CA ALA A 141 2.03 -5.23 13.04
C ALA A 141 3.31 -4.39 13.08
N VAL A 142 4.44 -4.97 13.52
CA VAL A 142 5.74 -4.29 13.53
C VAL A 142 6.16 -3.88 12.11
N VAL A 143 6.05 -4.78 11.15
CA VAL A 143 6.39 -4.48 9.74
C VAL A 143 5.51 -3.36 9.16
N ARG A 144 4.21 -3.34 9.46
CA ARG A 144 3.31 -2.25 9.04
C ARG A 144 3.69 -0.92 9.69
N ALA A 145 4.06 -0.93 10.97
CA ALA A 145 4.50 0.28 11.67
C ALA A 145 5.85 0.79 11.12
N GLU A 146 6.78 -0.10 10.77
CA GLU A 146 8.04 0.28 10.12
C GLU A 146 7.82 0.90 8.73
N GLU A 147 6.94 0.30 7.91
CA GLU A 147 6.53 0.88 6.63
C GLU A 147 5.93 2.29 6.80
N ALA A 148 5.06 2.49 7.80
CA ALA A 148 4.44 3.80 8.08
C ALA A 148 5.47 4.86 8.54
N VAL A 149 6.49 4.47 9.31
CA VAL A 149 7.58 5.37 9.71
C VAL A 149 8.43 5.76 8.50
N LEU A 150 8.78 4.80 7.63
CA LEU A 150 9.55 5.08 6.42
C LEU A 150 8.79 6.00 5.46
N GLN A 151 7.47 5.81 5.31
CA GLN A 151 6.62 6.69 4.52
C GLN A 151 6.57 8.11 5.11
N GLY A 152 6.36 8.26 6.42
CA GLY A 152 6.34 9.56 7.08
C GLY A 152 7.69 10.29 6.99
N ALA A 153 8.80 9.56 7.14
CA ALA A 153 10.15 10.12 6.95
C ALA A 153 10.40 10.55 5.50
N GLY A 154 9.90 9.79 4.53
CA GLY A 154 9.93 10.15 3.11
C GLY A 154 9.15 11.43 2.81
N GLN A 155 7.95 11.58 3.37
CA GLN A 155 7.14 12.80 3.23
C GLN A 155 7.79 14.01 3.90
N LEU A 156 8.37 13.85 5.10
CA LEU A 156 9.15 14.92 5.75
C LEU A 156 10.34 15.34 4.88
N ARG A 157 11.05 14.38 4.29
CA ARG A 157 12.18 14.66 3.40
C ARG A 157 11.71 15.46 2.19
N LEU A 158 10.60 15.06 1.55
CA LEU A 158 10.00 15.77 0.42
C LEU A 158 9.54 17.18 0.81
N ALA A 159 8.90 17.34 1.97
CA ALA A 159 8.46 18.63 2.49
C ALA A 159 9.63 19.57 2.85
N CYS A 160 10.79 19.04 3.21
CA CYS A 160 11.99 19.82 3.50
C CYS A 160 12.79 20.23 2.25
N VAL A 161 12.44 19.78 1.03
CA VAL A 161 13.18 20.15 -0.18
C VAL A 161 12.74 21.53 -0.65
N HIS A 162 13.45 22.56 -0.19
CA HIS A 162 13.29 23.95 -0.62
C HIS A 162 13.53 24.10 -2.14
N PRO A 163 12.72 24.86 -2.91
CA PRO A 163 12.79 24.96 -4.37
C PRO A 163 14.19 25.25 -4.96
N GLN A 164 15.03 25.99 -4.22
CA GLN A 164 16.40 26.29 -4.62
C GLN A 164 17.36 25.09 -4.43
N LEU A 165 17.16 24.30 -3.36
CA LEU A 165 17.87 23.03 -3.18
C LEU A 165 17.35 22.01 -4.20
N THR A 166 16.04 21.97 -4.47
CA THR A 166 15.42 21.18 -5.55
C THR A 166 16.10 21.43 -6.89
N ARG A 167 16.40 22.69 -7.23
CA ARG A 167 17.11 23.03 -8.48
C ARG A 167 18.55 22.50 -8.49
N HIS A 168 19.29 22.67 -7.40
CA HIS A 168 20.67 22.16 -7.27
C HIS A 168 20.72 20.62 -7.29
N TRP A 169 19.77 19.95 -6.62
CA TRP A 169 19.63 18.50 -6.63
C TRP A 169 19.17 17.98 -8.00
N ARG A 170 18.31 18.69 -8.73
CA ARG A 170 17.98 18.37 -10.14
C ARG A 170 19.19 18.47 -11.05
N THR A 171 20.07 19.45 -10.84
CA THR A 171 21.34 19.53 -11.59
C THR A 171 22.24 18.34 -11.25
N LEU A 172 22.37 18.00 -9.97
CA LEU A 172 23.12 16.81 -9.53
C LEU A 172 22.50 15.48 -10.00
N GLU A 173 21.17 15.39 -10.08
CA GLU A 173 20.43 14.21 -10.52
C GLU A 173 20.49 14.01 -12.04
N ALA A 174 20.46 15.11 -12.81
CA ALA A 174 20.75 15.11 -14.24
C ALA A 174 22.19 14.67 -14.52
N ASP A 175 23.15 15.11 -13.69
CA ASP A 175 24.56 14.71 -13.79
C ASP A 175 24.83 13.27 -13.32
N LEU A 176 23.96 12.68 -12.48
CA LEU A 176 24.15 11.34 -11.88
C LEU A 176 23.18 10.25 -12.38
N GLN A 177 22.31 10.52 -13.36
CA GLN A 177 21.35 9.55 -13.96
C GLN A 177 20.53 8.74 -12.93
N LEU A 178 20.23 9.31 -11.76
CA LEU A 178 19.41 8.65 -10.75
C LEU A 178 17.93 8.76 -11.15
N SER A 179 17.46 7.83 -11.97
CA SER A 179 16.11 7.81 -12.58
C SER A 179 14.92 7.55 -11.62
N LEU A 180 15.10 7.69 -10.31
CA LEU A 180 14.11 7.28 -9.30
C LEU A 180 13.83 8.30 -8.19
N GLY A 181 14.34 9.53 -8.28
CA GLY A 181 14.34 10.49 -7.17
C GLY A 181 13.79 11.88 -7.44
N GLY A 182 13.22 12.14 -8.62
CA GLY A 182 12.81 13.47 -9.03
C GLY A 182 11.92 14.17 -7.99
N THR A 183 12.43 15.27 -7.46
CA THR A 183 11.71 16.12 -6.51
C THR A 183 10.61 16.88 -7.24
N LEU A 184 9.37 16.55 -6.90
CA LEU A 184 8.16 17.10 -7.51
C LEU A 184 8.05 18.59 -7.25
N SER A 185 7.55 19.35 -8.22
CA SER A 185 7.13 20.74 -7.97
C SER A 185 5.99 20.77 -6.96
N MET A 186 5.79 21.90 -6.28
CA MET A 186 4.63 22.05 -5.37
C MET A 186 3.31 21.83 -6.10
N GLU A 187 3.20 22.29 -7.36
CA GLU A 187 2.05 22.04 -8.23
C GLU A 187 1.84 20.54 -8.49
N GLU A 188 2.90 19.79 -8.79
CA GLU A 188 2.84 18.34 -8.98
C GLU A 188 2.48 17.60 -7.68
N ILE A 189 2.96 18.08 -6.52
CA ILE A 189 2.58 17.53 -5.21
C ILE A 189 1.10 17.78 -4.95
N MET A 190 0.62 19.01 -5.14
CA MET A 190 -0.79 19.36 -4.97
C MET A 190 -1.66 18.55 -5.92
N GLN A 191 -1.28 18.42 -7.19
CA GLN A 191 -2.00 17.59 -8.16
C GLN A 191 -2.05 16.13 -7.71
N ARG A 192 -0.95 15.55 -7.24
CA ARG A 192 -0.95 14.18 -6.71
C ARG A 192 -1.81 14.00 -5.46
N LEU A 193 -1.90 15.03 -4.60
CA LEU A 193 -2.78 15.00 -3.44
C LEU A 193 -4.25 15.06 -3.88
N VAL A 194 -4.58 15.88 -4.88
CA VAL A 194 -5.91 15.94 -5.49
C VAL A 194 -6.26 14.60 -6.15
N ASP A 195 -5.37 14.05 -6.98
CA ASP A 195 -5.55 12.76 -7.64
C ASP A 195 -5.76 11.64 -6.61
N ARG A 196 -4.99 11.66 -5.51
CA ARG A 196 -5.12 10.70 -4.41
C ARG A 196 -6.45 10.86 -3.69
N ALA A 197 -6.85 12.07 -3.35
CA ALA A 197 -8.13 12.34 -2.70
C ALA A 197 -9.29 11.89 -3.60
N GLN A 198 -9.22 12.20 -4.90
CA GLN A 198 -10.21 11.76 -5.88
C GLN A 198 -10.27 10.23 -5.98
N TRP A 199 -9.12 9.55 -5.96
CA TRP A 199 -9.08 8.08 -5.94
C TRP A 199 -9.69 7.49 -4.66
N GLU A 200 -9.42 8.09 -3.49
CA GLU A 200 -9.99 7.69 -2.20
C GLU A 200 -11.51 7.89 -2.17
N VAL A 201 -12.02 9.01 -2.70
CA VAL A 201 -13.46 9.26 -2.88
C VAL A 201 -14.08 8.21 -3.80
N GLN A 202 -13.53 7.99 -4.99
CA GLN A 202 -14.03 6.97 -5.93
C GLN A 202 -13.97 5.54 -5.37
N ALA A 203 -13.00 5.24 -4.50
CA ALA A 203 -12.95 3.96 -3.80
C ALA A 203 -14.09 3.83 -2.78
N ALA A 204 -14.37 4.88 -2.01
CA ALA A 204 -15.47 4.92 -1.06
C ALA A 204 -16.84 4.84 -1.76
N GLU A 205 -17.04 5.56 -2.87
CA GLU A 205 -18.27 5.50 -3.66
C GLU A 205 -18.53 4.09 -4.23
N ARG A 206 -17.50 3.44 -4.78
CA ARG A 206 -17.63 2.05 -5.25
C ARG A 206 -17.98 1.08 -4.12
N ALA A 207 -17.40 1.27 -2.94
CA ALA A 207 -17.74 0.48 -1.76
C ALA A 207 -19.20 0.71 -1.35
N TYR A 208 -19.65 1.97 -1.34
CA TYR A 208 -21.03 2.35 -1.05
C TYR A 208 -22.03 1.72 -2.03
N CYS A 209 -21.81 1.84 -3.34
CA CYS A 209 -22.61 1.16 -4.36
C CYS A 209 -22.60 -0.37 -4.18
N GLY A 210 -21.44 -0.94 -3.84
CA GLY A 210 -21.31 -2.35 -3.51
C GLY A 210 -22.23 -2.76 -2.35
N THR A 211 -22.28 -1.95 -1.29
CA THR A 211 -23.18 -2.19 -0.13
C THR A 211 -24.66 -2.01 -0.47
N LEU A 212 -25.02 -1.06 -1.32
CA LEU A 212 -26.40 -0.87 -1.79
C LEU A 212 -26.86 -2.07 -2.62
N ASN A 213 -26.01 -2.55 -3.53
CA ASN A 213 -26.31 -3.72 -4.35
C ASN A 213 -26.46 -4.99 -3.51
N THR A 214 -25.61 -5.20 -2.50
CA THR A 214 -25.76 -6.36 -1.60
C THR A 214 -27.00 -6.26 -0.71
N LEU A 215 -27.35 -5.05 -0.25
CA LEU A 215 -28.60 -4.80 0.48
C LEU A 215 -29.82 -5.12 -0.39
N ALA A 216 -29.86 -4.63 -1.63
CA ALA A 216 -30.93 -4.92 -2.57
C ALA A 216 -31.08 -6.43 -2.85
N TRP A 217 -29.95 -7.14 -3.05
CA TRP A 217 -29.95 -8.60 -3.16
C TRP A 217 -30.52 -9.32 -1.94
N ALA A 218 -30.19 -8.84 -0.74
CA ALA A 218 -30.71 -9.40 0.50
C ALA A 218 -32.22 -9.17 0.64
N LEU A 219 -32.69 -7.97 0.28
CA LEU A 219 -34.12 -7.59 0.31
C LEU A 219 -34.96 -8.38 -0.70
N LEU A 220 -34.41 -8.65 -1.89
CA LEU A 220 -35.05 -9.49 -2.91
C LEU A 220 -35.09 -10.99 -2.53
N GLY A 221 -34.52 -11.37 -1.38
CA GLY A 221 -34.61 -12.73 -0.83
C GLY A 221 -33.62 -13.73 -1.45
N GLU A 222 -32.66 -13.26 -2.23
CA GLU A 222 -31.73 -14.12 -2.97
C GLU A 222 -30.43 -14.40 -2.20
N GLY A 223 -30.12 -13.60 -1.17
CA GLY A 223 -28.90 -13.73 -0.38
C GLY A 223 -28.86 -14.85 0.66
N LYS A 224 -29.98 -15.55 0.92
CA LYS A 224 -30.09 -16.49 2.07
C LYS A 224 -30.15 -17.99 1.74
N ARG A 225 -30.17 -18.41 0.48
CA ARG A 225 -30.33 -19.85 0.13
C ARG A 225 -29.04 -20.67 0.01
N GLY A 226 -27.87 -20.10 0.32
CA GLY A 226 -26.57 -20.77 0.11
C GLY A 226 -25.84 -21.31 1.34
N LYS A 227 -26.48 -21.39 2.53
CA LYS A 227 -25.79 -21.83 3.76
C LYS A 227 -26.45 -22.96 4.55
N GLU A 228 -27.58 -23.50 4.09
CA GLU A 228 -28.30 -24.56 4.81
C GLU A 228 -28.27 -25.92 4.09
N GLY A 229 -27.26 -26.20 3.24
CA GLY A 229 -27.22 -27.48 2.50
C GLY A 229 -25.85 -27.97 2.02
N GLU A 230 -24.73 -27.53 2.61
CA GLU A 230 -23.38 -28.00 2.24
C GLU A 230 -22.72 -28.89 3.31
N ASP A 231 -23.53 -29.54 4.16
CA ASP A 231 -23.06 -30.59 5.08
C ASP A 231 -23.89 -31.86 4.86
N GLU A 232 -23.72 -32.54 3.73
CA GLU A 232 -23.99 -33.98 3.51
C GLU A 232 -23.96 -34.29 2.01
N ASP A 233 -22.77 -34.54 1.45
CA ASP A 233 -22.48 -35.64 0.53
C ASP A 233 -21.20 -35.38 -0.29
N GLY A 234 -20.44 -36.44 -0.58
CA GLY A 234 -19.51 -36.42 -1.70
C GLY A 234 -18.03 -36.63 -1.41
N LYS A 235 -17.71 -37.48 -0.45
CA LYS A 235 -16.42 -38.18 -0.36
C LYS A 235 -16.32 -39.19 -1.53
N ARG A 236 -15.71 -38.84 -2.67
CA ARG A 236 -15.26 -39.86 -3.67
C ARG A 236 -14.34 -39.30 -4.77
N GLY A 237 -13.23 -40.01 -4.99
CA GLY A 237 -12.50 -40.03 -6.27
C GLY A 237 -11.21 -39.23 -6.32
N LYS A 238 -10.10 -39.83 -5.86
CA LYS A 238 -8.74 -39.41 -6.23
C LYS A 238 -7.97 -40.64 -6.71
N GLU A 239 -8.09 -40.90 -8.00
CA GLU A 239 -7.20 -41.68 -8.86
C GLU A 239 -7.02 -40.75 -10.08
N GLY A 240 -5.85 -40.47 -10.64
CA GLY A 240 -4.62 -41.23 -10.77
C GLY A 240 -4.26 -41.08 -12.24
N GLU A 241 -3.28 -40.26 -12.57
CA GLU A 241 -2.62 -40.31 -13.89
C GLU A 241 -1.26 -39.62 -13.77
N ASP A 242 -0.26 -40.50 -13.66
CA ASP A 242 1.12 -40.23 -13.99
C ASP A 242 1.23 -40.08 -15.51
N GLU A 243 1.98 -39.08 -15.99
CA GLU A 243 2.79 -39.30 -17.18
C GLU A 243 4.10 -38.50 -17.14
N ASP A 244 5.15 -39.27 -17.38
CA ASP A 244 6.57 -38.96 -17.40
C ASP A 244 6.95 -38.03 -18.57
N GLY A 245 7.95 -37.17 -18.34
CA GLY A 245 8.44 -36.23 -19.35
C GLY A 245 9.84 -35.68 -19.05
N LYS A 246 10.80 -36.58 -18.98
CA LYS A 246 12.25 -36.37 -18.80
C LYS A 246 12.85 -35.47 -19.91
N ARG A 247 13.59 -34.39 -19.56
CA ARG A 247 14.79 -33.99 -20.32
C ARG A 247 15.77 -33.07 -19.59
N GLU A 248 16.97 -33.62 -19.44
CA GLU A 248 18.34 -33.07 -19.50
C GLU A 248 18.74 -31.77 -18.78
N LYS A 249 19.68 -31.96 -17.84
CA LYS A 249 20.72 -31.01 -17.45
C LYS A 249 21.67 -30.78 -18.62
N ASP A 250 22.11 -29.54 -18.80
CA ASP A 250 23.51 -29.22 -19.06
C ASP A 250 23.90 -27.93 -18.31
N GLU A 251 25.12 -27.94 -17.77
CA GLU A 251 25.78 -26.87 -17.02
C GLU A 251 26.71 -26.05 -17.93
N GLU A 252 27.19 -24.91 -17.40
CA GLU A 252 28.16 -23.96 -17.94
C GLU A 252 27.58 -22.96 -18.97
N GLY A 253 27.72 -21.64 -18.86
CA GLY A 253 28.39 -20.75 -17.92
C GLY A 253 28.76 -19.51 -18.73
N GLU A 254 28.28 -18.30 -18.39
CA GLU A 254 28.93 -17.03 -18.78
C GLU A 254 28.27 -15.79 -18.13
N GLU A 255 28.98 -14.68 -18.26
CA GLU A 255 29.12 -13.54 -17.37
C GLU A 255 27.88 -12.71 -16.98
N LYS A 256 28.00 -12.16 -15.77
CA LYS A 256 27.09 -11.22 -15.11
C LYS A 256 27.41 -9.79 -15.54
N GLY A 257 26.41 -8.98 -15.86
CA GLY A 257 26.66 -7.54 -16.01
C GLY A 257 25.54 -6.61 -16.45
N ALA A 258 24.26 -6.83 -16.08
CA ALA A 258 23.25 -5.78 -16.26
C ALA A 258 22.29 -5.75 -15.06
N ALA A 259 22.45 -4.71 -14.23
CA ALA A 259 21.61 -4.42 -13.08
C ALA A 259 20.21 -4.00 -13.55
N ARG A 260 19.34 -4.99 -13.75
CA ARG A 260 17.90 -4.80 -13.92
C ARG A 260 17.30 -4.33 -12.61
N ALA A 261 17.14 -3.02 -12.48
CA ALA A 261 16.40 -2.39 -11.38
C ALA A 261 15.00 -2.99 -11.33
N LYS A 262 14.74 -3.80 -10.30
CA LYS A 262 13.39 -4.26 -9.95
C LYS A 262 12.57 -3.03 -9.56
N LYS A 263 11.79 -2.52 -10.52
CA LYS A 263 10.71 -1.56 -10.32
C LYS A 263 9.72 -2.17 -9.33
N GLY A 264 9.88 -1.83 -8.05
CA GLY A 264 8.96 -2.17 -6.98
C GLY A 264 7.69 -1.31 -7.07
N THR A 265 6.98 -1.38 -8.20
CA THR A 265 5.54 -1.14 -8.19
C THR A 265 4.95 -2.29 -7.40
N ARG A 266 4.67 -2.03 -6.12
CA ARG A 266 3.81 -2.89 -5.30
C ARG A 266 2.46 -2.88 -6.03
N GLU A 267 2.25 -3.85 -6.92
CA GLU A 267 0.92 -4.32 -7.24
C GLU A 267 0.27 -4.61 -5.89
N SER A 268 -0.57 -3.68 -5.45
CA SER A 268 -1.64 -3.98 -4.53
C SER A 268 -2.27 -5.25 -5.06
N LYS A 269 -2.10 -6.36 -4.34
CA LYS A 269 -2.69 -7.66 -4.65
C LYS A 269 -4.05 -7.42 -5.29
N SER A 270 -4.09 -7.58 -6.61
CA SER A 270 -5.33 -7.49 -7.36
C SER A 270 -6.31 -8.44 -6.66
N PRO A 271 -7.55 -8.03 -6.37
CA PRO A 271 -8.57 -8.97 -5.95
C PRO A 271 -8.98 -9.80 -7.18
N SER A 272 -8.05 -10.54 -7.78
CA SER A 272 -8.25 -11.42 -8.94
C SER A 272 -8.90 -12.76 -8.55
N LYS A 273 -9.40 -12.86 -7.32
CA LYS A 273 -10.38 -13.87 -6.89
C LYS A 273 -11.63 -13.19 -6.35
N LEU A 274 -12.15 -12.20 -7.08
CA LEU A 274 -13.60 -11.95 -7.03
C LEU A 274 -14.26 -13.24 -7.52
N LYS A 275 -14.80 -14.03 -6.57
CA LYS A 275 -15.85 -15.02 -6.86
C LYS A 275 -16.81 -14.39 -7.88
N PRO A 276 -17.33 -15.13 -8.87
CA PRO A 276 -18.18 -14.56 -9.91
C PRO A 276 -19.20 -13.62 -9.27
N LEU A 277 -19.08 -12.32 -9.56
CA LEU A 277 -19.98 -11.25 -9.10
C LEU A 277 -21.40 -11.42 -9.67
N PHE A 278 -21.61 -12.50 -10.41
CA PHE A 278 -22.85 -12.92 -11.02
C PHE A 278 -23.28 -14.22 -10.35
N PRO A 279 -24.16 -14.16 -9.34
CA PRO A 279 -24.86 -15.35 -8.88
C PRO A 279 -25.56 -15.99 -10.08
N LYS A 280 -25.39 -17.29 -10.28
CA LYS A 280 -26.16 -18.05 -11.27
C LYS A 280 -27.65 -17.77 -11.01
N GLN A 281 -28.36 -17.34 -12.05
CA GLN A 281 -29.79 -17.07 -11.99
C GLN A 281 -30.51 -18.32 -11.47
N GLN A 282 -30.92 -18.32 -10.20
CA GLN A 282 -31.76 -19.37 -9.64
C GLN A 282 -33.24 -18.96 -9.72
N PRO A 283 -34.16 -19.92 -9.96
CA PRO A 283 -35.57 -19.64 -10.07
C PRO A 283 -36.11 -19.02 -8.77
N LEU A 284 -36.93 -17.97 -8.92
CA LEU A 284 -37.45 -17.18 -7.82
C LEU A 284 -38.25 -18.05 -6.82
N SER A 285 -37.87 -17.95 -5.55
CA SER A 285 -38.67 -18.31 -4.37
C SER A 285 -39.96 -17.47 -4.32
N PRO A 286 -40.99 -17.81 -3.49
CA PRO A 286 -42.27 -17.09 -3.39
C PRO A 286 -42.15 -15.56 -3.47
N ALA A 287 -43.16 -14.96 -4.11
CA ALA A 287 -43.22 -13.54 -4.44
C ALA A 287 -42.73 -12.66 -3.27
N PRO A 288 -41.66 -11.86 -3.47
CA PRO A 288 -41.13 -11.02 -2.42
C PRO A 288 -42.15 -9.97 -1.98
N ASP A 289 -42.13 -9.64 -0.68
CA ASP A 289 -42.95 -8.59 -0.08
C ASP A 289 -42.80 -7.28 -0.87
N PRO A 290 -43.90 -6.67 -1.37
CA PRO A 290 -43.84 -5.47 -2.20
C PRO A 290 -43.09 -4.31 -1.52
N ALA A 291 -43.15 -4.20 -0.18
CA ALA A 291 -42.41 -3.19 0.56
C ALA A 291 -40.89 -3.38 0.41
N ARG A 292 -40.40 -4.63 0.51
CA ARG A 292 -38.99 -4.97 0.33
C ARG A 292 -38.52 -4.77 -1.10
N VAL A 293 -39.38 -5.05 -2.08
CA VAL A 293 -39.08 -4.79 -3.50
C VAL A 293 -38.92 -3.29 -3.74
N SER A 294 -39.77 -2.46 -3.15
CA SER A 294 -39.66 -1.00 -3.24
C SER A 294 -38.37 -0.48 -2.61
N GLU A 295 -38.00 -0.97 -1.43
CA GLU A 295 -36.75 -0.58 -0.76
C GLU A 295 -35.51 -1.04 -1.55
N ALA A 296 -35.55 -2.27 -2.10
CA ALA A 296 -34.49 -2.78 -2.97
C ALA A 296 -34.32 -1.92 -4.23
N LEU A 297 -35.43 -1.49 -4.84
CA LEU A 297 -35.39 -0.58 -5.99
C LEU A 297 -34.79 0.77 -5.63
N GLN A 298 -35.17 1.37 -4.50
CA GLN A 298 -34.60 2.64 -4.06
C GLN A 298 -33.08 2.52 -3.84
N ALA A 299 -32.62 1.42 -3.22
CA ALA A 299 -31.20 1.17 -3.04
C ALA A 299 -30.46 1.02 -4.38
N LEU A 300 -31.05 0.29 -5.34
CA LEU A 300 -30.47 0.10 -6.67
C LEU A 300 -30.46 1.36 -7.53
N GLU A 301 -31.54 2.15 -7.49
CA GLU A 301 -31.61 3.44 -8.19
C GLU A 301 -30.57 4.41 -7.61
N THR A 302 -30.39 4.43 -6.28
CA THR A 302 -29.30 5.20 -5.64
C THR A 302 -27.93 4.72 -6.08
N SER A 303 -27.71 3.40 -6.09
CA SER A 303 -26.44 2.80 -6.55
C SER A 303 -26.15 3.18 -8.01
N TYR A 304 -27.17 3.15 -8.88
CA TYR A 304 -27.04 3.51 -10.29
C TYR A 304 -26.66 4.99 -10.44
N ARG A 305 -27.37 5.90 -9.76
CA ARG A 305 -27.10 7.34 -9.76
C ARG A 305 -25.66 7.64 -9.38
N VAL A 306 -25.21 7.08 -8.25
CA VAL A 306 -23.84 7.26 -7.76
C VAL A 306 -22.82 6.65 -8.72
N SER A 307 -23.12 5.50 -9.33
CA SER A 307 -22.19 4.85 -10.25
C SER A 307 -22.02 5.58 -11.59
N GLU A 308 -23.00 6.38 -12.01
CA GLU A 308 -22.93 7.15 -13.25
C GLU A 308 -22.32 8.55 -13.04
N LYS A 309 -22.70 9.21 -11.94
CA LYS A 309 -22.46 10.65 -11.74
C LYS A 309 -21.72 11.00 -10.44
N GLY A 310 -21.38 10.02 -9.61
CA GLY A 310 -20.70 10.23 -8.32
C GLY A 310 -21.68 10.49 -7.16
N ILE A 311 -21.14 10.65 -5.95
CA ILE A 311 -21.93 10.73 -4.70
C ILE A 311 -22.93 11.89 -4.66
N GLU A 312 -22.64 12.98 -5.38
CA GLU A 312 -23.52 14.15 -5.49
C GLU A 312 -24.88 13.81 -6.12
N ALA A 313 -24.96 12.71 -6.88
CA ALA A 313 -26.19 12.26 -7.51
C ALA A 313 -27.08 11.39 -6.61
N ALA A 314 -26.63 11.02 -5.41
CA ALA A 314 -27.35 10.11 -4.52
C ALA A 314 -28.77 10.58 -4.15
N ASP A 315 -28.98 11.90 -4.05
CA ASP A 315 -30.26 12.49 -3.65
C ASP A 315 -31.08 13.06 -4.83
N LEU A 316 -30.55 12.99 -6.05
CA LEU A 316 -31.18 13.60 -7.23
C LEU A 316 -32.12 12.63 -7.94
N ALA A 317 -33.27 13.11 -8.43
CA ALA A 317 -34.17 12.28 -9.21
C ALA A 317 -33.48 11.70 -10.47
N MET A 318 -33.86 10.49 -10.88
CA MET A 318 -33.28 9.81 -12.07
C MET A 318 -33.34 10.67 -13.34
N SER A 319 -34.39 11.48 -13.51
CA SER A 319 -34.55 12.40 -14.64
C SER A 319 -33.55 13.56 -14.63
N ALA A 320 -33.01 13.95 -13.47
CA ALA A 320 -32.08 15.06 -13.33
C ALA A 320 -30.63 14.66 -13.66
N LEU A 321 -30.32 13.36 -13.75
CA LEU A 321 -28.97 12.86 -14.00
C LEU A 321 -28.35 13.38 -15.30
N ALA A 322 -29.16 13.60 -16.33
CA ALA A 322 -28.67 14.08 -17.63
C ALA A 322 -27.97 15.44 -17.55
N SER A 323 -28.25 16.23 -16.52
CA SER A 323 -27.63 17.55 -16.31
C SER A 323 -26.27 17.51 -15.61
N LEU A 324 -25.93 16.40 -14.95
CA LEU A 324 -24.69 16.26 -14.21
C LEU A 324 -23.56 15.78 -15.12
N PRO A 325 -22.31 16.22 -14.87
CA PRO A 325 -21.15 15.70 -15.57
C PRO A 325 -20.94 14.21 -15.26
N ASP A 326 -20.46 13.46 -16.25
CA ASP A 326 -20.03 12.07 -16.03
C ASP A 326 -18.77 12.02 -15.16
N ILE A 327 -18.58 10.91 -14.42
CA ILE A 327 -17.34 10.67 -13.67
C ILE A 327 -16.16 10.70 -14.64
N ALA A 328 -15.25 11.66 -14.44
CA ALA A 328 -14.08 11.83 -15.28
C ALA A 328 -13.23 10.55 -15.33
N ALA A 329 -13.16 9.96 -16.53
CA ALA A 329 -12.43 8.73 -16.81
C ALA A 329 -10.91 8.97 -16.89
N SER A 330 -10.27 9.27 -15.76
CA SER A 330 -8.85 9.66 -15.74
C SER A 330 -7.87 8.47 -15.81
N ALA A 331 -8.31 7.22 -15.59
CA ALA A 331 -7.47 6.03 -15.68
C ALA A 331 -8.23 4.78 -16.16
N SER A 332 -7.63 3.97 -17.04
CA SER A 332 -8.27 2.78 -17.62
C SER A 332 -8.76 1.78 -16.56
N ALA A 333 -7.98 1.55 -15.50
CA ALA A 333 -8.34 0.60 -14.45
C ALA A 333 -9.53 1.05 -13.57
N THR A 334 -9.65 2.35 -13.28
CA THR A 334 -10.79 2.88 -12.51
C THR A 334 -12.07 2.85 -13.34
N VAL A 335 -11.97 3.15 -14.63
CA VAL A 335 -13.08 3.05 -15.59
C VAL A 335 -13.61 1.62 -15.66
N THR A 336 -12.76 0.62 -15.84
CA THR A 336 -13.21 -0.78 -15.90
C THR A 336 -13.94 -1.21 -14.63
N ALA A 337 -13.45 -0.79 -13.45
CA ALA A 337 -14.09 -1.10 -12.18
C ALA A 337 -15.49 -0.47 -12.05
N TRP A 338 -15.65 0.79 -12.49
CA TRP A 338 -16.96 1.45 -12.53
C TRP A 338 -17.92 0.77 -13.50
N ARG A 339 -17.44 0.41 -14.70
CA ARG A 339 -18.25 -0.24 -15.74
C ARG A 339 -18.78 -1.61 -15.30
N LEU A 340 -17.97 -2.38 -14.58
CA LEU A 340 -18.39 -3.66 -13.99
C LEU A 340 -19.50 -3.48 -12.93
N LEU A 341 -19.36 -2.46 -12.09
CA LEU A 341 -20.37 -2.11 -11.08
C LEU A 341 -21.68 -1.64 -11.74
N GLN A 342 -21.59 -0.77 -12.73
CA GLN A 342 -22.71 -0.27 -13.53
C GLN A 342 -23.47 -1.39 -14.25
N LEU A 343 -22.74 -2.31 -14.89
CA LEU A 343 -23.30 -3.49 -15.55
C LEU A 343 -24.07 -4.37 -14.55
N ASN A 344 -23.51 -4.59 -13.36
CA ASN A 344 -24.16 -5.38 -12.32
C ASN A 344 -25.43 -4.68 -11.81
N THR A 345 -25.33 -3.38 -11.52
CA THR A 345 -26.45 -2.57 -11.01
C THR A 345 -27.58 -2.49 -12.04
N GLY A 346 -27.25 -2.26 -13.33
CA GLY A 346 -28.23 -2.23 -14.41
C GLY A 346 -28.96 -3.58 -14.59
N ALA A 347 -28.25 -4.70 -14.51
CA ALA A 347 -28.88 -6.02 -14.57
C ALA A 347 -29.82 -6.29 -13.39
N GLN A 348 -29.46 -5.84 -12.18
CA GLN A 348 -30.30 -5.95 -10.99
C GLN A 348 -31.53 -5.04 -11.08
N LEU A 349 -31.37 -3.79 -11.53
CA LEU A 349 -32.46 -2.85 -11.76
C LEU A 349 -33.45 -3.39 -12.79
N ALA A 350 -32.96 -3.88 -13.93
CA ALA A 350 -33.82 -4.46 -14.97
C ALA A 350 -34.71 -5.56 -14.39
N ARG A 351 -34.13 -6.43 -13.55
CA ARG A 351 -34.89 -7.49 -12.87
C ARG A 351 -35.90 -6.94 -11.87
N ALA A 352 -35.50 -6.00 -11.03
CA ALA A 352 -36.38 -5.41 -10.03
C ALA A 352 -37.55 -4.65 -10.67
N TYR A 353 -37.33 -3.94 -11.79
CA TYR A 353 -38.39 -3.30 -12.57
C TYR A 353 -39.37 -4.31 -13.17
N ARG A 354 -38.91 -5.47 -13.66
CA ARG A 354 -39.83 -6.53 -14.12
C ARG A 354 -40.75 -7.02 -13.00
N LEU A 355 -40.24 -7.14 -11.77
CA LEU A 355 -41.04 -7.55 -10.60
C LEU A 355 -42.13 -6.53 -10.24
N GLN A 356 -41.94 -5.25 -10.56
CA GLN A 356 -42.95 -4.20 -10.39
C GLN A 356 -43.78 -3.92 -11.67
N SER A 357 -43.72 -4.80 -12.67
CA SER A 357 -44.40 -4.59 -13.96
C SER A 357 -43.99 -3.31 -14.71
N ARG A 358 -42.80 -2.77 -14.42
CA ARG A 358 -42.18 -1.60 -15.06
C ARG A 358 -41.38 -2.02 -16.30
N ALA A 359 -42.06 -2.60 -17.29
CA ALA A 359 -41.41 -3.29 -18.43
C ALA A 359 -40.53 -2.39 -19.32
N ALA A 360 -40.94 -1.13 -19.56
CA ALA A 360 -40.18 -0.20 -20.40
C ALA A 360 -38.83 0.18 -19.77
N GLU A 361 -38.82 0.44 -18.47
CA GLU A 361 -37.61 0.78 -17.72
C GLU A 361 -36.70 -0.43 -17.55
N ALA A 362 -37.29 -1.63 -17.39
CA ALA A 362 -36.52 -2.87 -17.41
C ALA A 362 -35.75 -3.05 -18.72
N ALA A 363 -36.41 -2.86 -19.87
CA ALA A 363 -35.79 -2.97 -21.19
C ALA A 363 -34.69 -1.92 -21.40
N ALA A 364 -34.90 -0.69 -20.92
CA ALA A 364 -33.88 0.36 -20.95
C ALA A 364 -32.63 -0.01 -20.15
N MET A 365 -32.81 -0.61 -18.96
CA MET A 365 -31.69 -1.05 -18.13
C MET A 365 -30.96 -2.28 -18.70
N ASP A 366 -31.66 -3.19 -19.39
CA ASP A 366 -31.01 -4.29 -20.12
C ASP A 366 -30.13 -3.76 -21.26
N ALA A 367 -30.67 -2.87 -22.09
CA ALA A 367 -29.93 -2.25 -23.18
C ALA A 367 -28.70 -1.50 -22.68
N TYR A 368 -28.85 -0.76 -21.56
CA TYR A 368 -27.73 -0.12 -20.88
C TYR A 368 -26.68 -1.15 -20.42
N ALA A 369 -27.10 -2.25 -19.77
CA ALA A 369 -26.16 -3.27 -19.31
C ALA A 369 -25.42 -3.97 -20.47
N GLU A 370 -26.08 -4.17 -21.61
CA GLU A 370 -25.46 -4.68 -22.84
C GLU A 370 -24.45 -3.70 -23.45
N HIS A 371 -24.77 -2.40 -23.45
CA HIS A 371 -23.83 -1.37 -23.86
C HIS A 371 -22.56 -1.40 -22.98
N GLN A 372 -22.72 -1.48 -21.65
CA GLN A 372 -21.56 -1.58 -20.74
C GLN A 372 -20.76 -2.88 -20.93
N ARG A 373 -21.42 -4.00 -21.22
CA ARG A 373 -20.75 -5.28 -21.55
C ARG A 373 -19.86 -5.14 -22.79
N THR A 374 -20.39 -4.53 -23.84
CA THR A 374 -19.67 -4.31 -25.09
C THR A 374 -18.44 -3.43 -24.86
N TYR A 375 -18.60 -2.34 -24.09
CA TYR A 375 -17.50 -1.47 -23.72
C TYR A 375 -16.38 -2.20 -22.96
N VAL A 376 -16.74 -3.01 -21.94
CA VAL A 376 -15.75 -3.77 -21.15
C VAL A 376 -15.02 -4.81 -22.01
N ARG A 377 -15.73 -5.46 -22.96
CA ARG A 377 -15.11 -6.42 -23.90
C ARG A 377 -14.11 -5.74 -24.82
N GLN A 378 -14.50 -4.65 -25.46
CA GLN A 378 -13.62 -3.89 -26.36
C GLN A 378 -12.36 -3.38 -25.63
N GLY A 379 -12.50 -2.94 -24.38
CA GLY A 379 -11.37 -2.50 -23.56
C GLY A 379 -10.43 -3.62 -23.09
N SER A 380 -10.81 -4.90 -23.25
CA SER A 380 -9.97 -6.06 -22.89
C SER A 380 -9.18 -6.66 -24.07
N GLU A 381 -9.50 -6.25 -25.29
CA GLU A 381 -8.85 -6.72 -26.53
C GLU A 381 -7.64 -5.84 -26.95
N VAL A 382 -7.40 -4.74 -26.23
CA VAL A 382 -6.28 -3.79 -26.40
C VAL A 382 -5.27 -3.99 -25.28
#